data_AF-A0A8T4ZEC7-F1
#
_entry.id   AF-A0A8T4ZEC7-F1
#
_cell.length_a   1.000
_cell.length_b   1.000
_cell.length_c   1.000
_cell.angle_alpha   90.00
_cell.angle_beta   90.00
_cell.angle_gamma   90.00
#
_symmetry.space_group_name_H-M   'P 1'
#
loop_
_entity.id
_entity.type
_entity.pdbx_description
1 polymer ?
#
loop_
_entity_poly.entity_id
_entity_poly.type
_entity_poly.pdbx_seq_one_letter_code
_entity_poly.pdbx_strand_id
1 'polypeptide(L)'
;MSRKMTRDDVEALALGGAILGGGGGGWYEDGKRDGFLALELGDVELLDPNQIDEEFTVITTAALGAPTQKGETKPRHFIRSVELLRGAGFDFDGIIAAENGGHNSFGGWVQGAALGLPIVDAPCDGRAHPTAMMGGMGLHREEGYVSVKAIVAEGIEVIALGTMENTSNIARMVARDVKALVALARDPITVGYALEHGAPGAISKAIDLGKKVLKVRDKDPNDIVKAALDYLGGEIVAKGRVIEKMLEAKGGFDVGVVKIR
;
A
#
# COMPACT_ATOMS: atom_id res chain seq x y z
N MET A 1 11.29 -10.19 -14.77
CA MET A 1 11.97 -9.11 -15.48
C MET A 1 11.75 -7.88 -14.65
N SER A 2 12.85 -7.23 -14.24
CA SER A 2 12.80 -5.97 -13.51
C SER A 2 12.34 -4.85 -14.46
N ARG A 3 11.49 -3.97 -13.96
CA ARG A 3 11.05 -2.77 -14.67
C ARG A 3 11.42 -1.55 -13.84
N LYS A 4 12.20 -0.64 -14.42
CA LYS A 4 12.49 0.66 -13.82
C LYS A 4 11.27 1.57 -13.93
N MET A 5 10.82 2.14 -12.82
CA MET A 5 9.66 3.02 -12.76
C MET A 5 10.01 4.42 -13.26
N THR A 6 9.00 5.07 -13.85
CA THR A 6 9.10 6.41 -14.45
C THR A 6 8.08 7.36 -13.84
N ARG A 7 8.21 8.66 -14.12
CA ARG A 7 7.21 9.65 -13.70
C ARG A 7 5.81 9.33 -14.28
N ASP A 8 5.74 8.88 -15.53
CA ASP A 8 4.48 8.46 -16.15
C ASP A 8 3.85 7.25 -15.44
N ASP A 9 4.68 6.34 -14.94
CA ASP A 9 4.21 5.19 -14.15
C ASP A 9 3.70 5.60 -12.78
N VAL A 10 4.27 6.63 -12.16
CA VAL A 10 3.74 7.22 -10.92
C VAL A 10 2.35 7.82 -11.18
N GLU A 11 2.18 8.59 -12.26
CA GLU A 11 0.87 9.17 -12.57
C GLU A 11 -0.18 8.10 -12.84
N ALA A 12 0.20 7.07 -13.58
CA ALA A 12 -0.66 5.95 -13.88
C ALA A 12 -1.02 5.13 -12.63
N LEU A 13 -0.03 4.78 -11.81
CA LEU A 13 -0.25 3.99 -10.59
C LEU A 13 -1.17 4.72 -9.62
N ALA A 14 -0.98 6.03 -9.42
CA ALA A 14 -1.84 6.80 -8.51
C ALA A 14 -3.32 6.76 -8.95
N LEU A 15 -3.58 6.92 -10.25
CA LEU A 15 -4.95 6.91 -10.77
C LEU A 15 -5.55 5.49 -10.79
N GLY A 16 -4.82 4.52 -11.32
CA GLY A 16 -5.29 3.13 -11.40
C GLY A 16 -5.44 2.49 -10.02
N GLY A 17 -4.53 2.78 -9.10
CA GLY A 17 -4.58 2.37 -7.69
C GLY A 17 -5.79 2.98 -6.98
N ALA A 18 -6.13 4.24 -7.24
CA ALA A 18 -7.34 4.86 -6.68
C ALA A 18 -8.63 4.18 -7.18
N ILE A 19 -8.67 3.73 -8.44
CA ILE A 19 -9.82 2.99 -8.99
C ILE A 19 -9.90 1.58 -8.37
N LEU A 20 -8.78 0.86 -8.32
CA LEU A 20 -8.72 -0.51 -7.79
C LEU A 20 -8.81 -0.58 -6.26
N GLY A 21 -8.50 0.51 -5.57
CA GLY A 21 -8.65 0.64 -4.12
C GLY A 21 -10.10 0.56 -3.64
N GLY A 22 -11.10 0.66 -4.53
CA GLY A 22 -12.50 0.43 -4.18
C GLY A 22 -13.06 1.43 -3.15
N GLY A 23 -12.54 2.67 -3.16
CA GLY A 23 -12.95 3.75 -2.26
C GLY A 23 -12.04 3.97 -1.04
N GLY A 24 -11.08 3.08 -0.78
CA GLY A 24 -10.04 3.24 0.24
C GLY A 24 -8.63 3.40 -0.36
N GLY A 25 -7.60 3.17 0.45
CA GLY A 25 -6.22 3.09 -0.01
C GLY A 25 -5.47 4.43 -0.13
N GLY A 26 -6.02 5.49 0.47
CA GLY A 26 -5.44 6.83 0.50
C GLY A 26 -5.60 7.64 -0.80
N TRP A 27 -5.27 8.93 -0.73
CA TRP A 27 -5.48 9.87 -1.83
C TRP A 27 -4.42 9.70 -2.92
N TYR A 28 -4.86 9.76 -4.18
CA TYR A 28 -3.95 9.63 -5.32
C TYR A 28 -2.86 10.73 -5.35
N GLU A 29 -3.16 11.94 -4.86
CA GLU A 29 -2.17 13.03 -4.82
C GLU A 29 -1.05 12.76 -3.81
N ASP A 30 -1.36 12.13 -2.67
CA ASP A 30 -0.35 11.70 -1.70
C ASP A 30 0.52 10.58 -2.30
N GLY A 31 -0.10 9.64 -3.02
CA GLY A 31 0.62 8.63 -3.80
C GLY A 31 1.57 9.22 -4.83
N LYS A 32 1.11 10.19 -5.63
CA LYS A 32 1.96 10.91 -6.61
C LYS A 32 3.14 11.59 -5.92
N ARG A 33 2.89 12.29 -4.81
CA ARG A 33 3.95 12.98 -4.05
C ARG A 33 5.02 11.98 -3.61
N ASP A 34 4.62 10.88 -3.00
CA ASP A 34 5.56 9.90 -2.46
C ASP A 34 6.27 9.10 -3.56
N GLY A 35 5.58 8.80 -4.66
CA GLY A 35 6.18 8.19 -5.85
C GLY A 35 7.21 9.09 -6.53
N PHE A 36 6.93 10.39 -6.68
CA PHE A 36 7.91 11.34 -7.21
C PHE A 36 9.08 11.55 -6.27
N LEU A 37 8.84 11.62 -4.96
CA LEU A 37 9.91 11.66 -3.96
C LEU A 37 10.83 10.43 -4.08
N ALA A 38 10.26 9.24 -4.23
CA ALA A 38 11.04 8.02 -4.42
C ALA A 38 11.95 8.11 -5.66
N LEU A 39 11.43 8.58 -6.80
CA LEU A 39 12.21 8.78 -8.03
C LEU A 39 13.26 9.89 -7.92
N GLU A 40 13.10 10.84 -7.00
CA GLU A 40 14.11 11.87 -6.70
C GLU A 40 15.21 11.35 -5.77
N LEU A 41 14.88 10.40 -4.88
CA LEU A 41 15.83 9.76 -3.99
C LEU A 41 16.70 8.71 -4.69
N GLY A 42 16.13 7.97 -5.66
CA GLY A 42 16.84 6.91 -6.36
C GLY A 42 16.01 6.18 -7.39
N ASP A 43 16.58 5.12 -7.93
CA ASP A 43 15.88 4.24 -8.87
C ASP A 43 14.86 3.36 -8.12
N VAL A 44 13.63 3.31 -8.65
CA VAL A 44 12.61 2.36 -8.16
C VAL A 44 12.47 1.24 -9.19
N GLU A 45 12.84 0.03 -8.79
CA GLU A 45 12.65 -1.18 -9.58
C GLU A 45 11.40 -1.94 -9.12
N LEU A 46 10.56 -2.33 -10.08
CA LEU A 46 9.42 -3.22 -9.86
C LEU A 46 9.74 -4.60 -10.45
N LEU A 47 9.75 -5.62 -9.60
CA LEU A 47 10.01 -7.01 -9.98
C LEU A 47 8.70 -7.75 -10.17
N ASP A 48 8.61 -8.53 -11.25
CA ASP A 48 7.58 -9.54 -11.43
C ASP A 48 7.85 -10.72 -10.49
N PRO A 49 6.93 -11.03 -9.54
CA PRO A 49 7.14 -12.12 -8.59
C PRO A 49 7.25 -13.49 -9.26
N ASN A 50 6.73 -13.68 -10.48
CA ASN A 50 6.83 -14.95 -11.22
C ASN A 50 8.21 -15.15 -11.88
N GLN A 51 9.09 -14.16 -11.81
CA GLN A 51 10.38 -14.16 -12.51
C GLN A 51 11.56 -13.98 -11.55
N ILE A 52 11.35 -14.21 -10.25
CA ILE A 52 12.36 -14.21 -9.19
C ILE A 52 12.24 -15.51 -8.39
N ASP A 53 13.24 -15.80 -7.56
CA ASP A 53 13.26 -17.00 -6.72
C ASP A 53 12.07 -16.97 -5.74
N GLU A 54 11.42 -18.12 -5.53
CA GLU A 54 10.34 -18.24 -4.56
C GLU A 54 10.84 -18.00 -3.14
N GLU A 55 12.11 -18.31 -2.84
CA GLU A 55 12.74 -18.07 -1.53
C GLU A 55 13.18 -16.61 -1.33
N PHE A 56 13.08 -15.77 -2.37
CA PHE A 56 13.34 -14.33 -2.25
C PHE A 56 12.44 -13.75 -1.15
N THR A 57 13.03 -13.09 -0.16
CA THR A 57 12.28 -12.66 1.02
C THR A 57 11.87 -11.19 0.90
N VAL A 58 10.60 -10.91 1.16
CA VAL A 58 10.04 -9.55 1.13
C VAL A 58 9.44 -9.18 2.46
N ILE A 59 9.46 -7.89 2.77
CA ILE A 59 8.73 -7.31 3.91
C ILE A 59 7.55 -6.48 3.43
N THR A 60 6.52 -6.36 4.27
CA THR A 60 5.43 -5.42 4.02
C THR A 60 5.69 -4.11 4.73
N THR A 61 5.51 -2.99 4.03
CA THR A 61 5.48 -1.67 4.68
C THR A 61 4.08 -1.09 4.69
N ALA A 62 3.75 -0.37 5.76
CA ALA A 62 2.43 0.22 5.95
C ALA A 62 2.49 1.45 6.87
N ALA A 63 1.41 2.23 6.87
CA ALA A 63 1.14 3.22 7.90
C ALA A 63 -0.05 2.75 8.74
N LEU A 64 -0.02 3.02 10.06
CA LEU A 64 -1.13 2.72 10.96
C LEU A 64 -1.39 3.92 11.87
N GLY A 65 -2.65 4.31 12.07
CA GLY A 65 -2.99 5.36 13.05
C GLY A 65 -4.33 6.03 12.78
N ALA A 66 -4.51 7.24 13.32
CA ALA A 66 -5.76 8.00 13.22
C ALA A 66 -5.70 9.01 12.06
N PRO A 67 -6.42 8.79 10.94
CA PRO A 67 -6.36 9.65 9.75
C PRO A 67 -6.77 11.11 10.01
N THR A 68 -7.52 11.35 11.09
CA THR A 68 -8.05 12.67 11.45
C THR A 68 -7.06 13.57 12.19
N GLN A 69 -5.86 13.10 12.51
CA GLN A 69 -4.87 13.88 13.26
C GLN A 69 -3.66 14.24 12.38
N LYS A 70 -3.30 15.54 12.38
CA LYS A 70 -2.12 16.07 11.69
C LYS A 70 -0.87 15.75 12.51
N GLY A 71 -0.41 14.51 12.40
CA GLY A 71 0.84 14.06 12.99
C GLY A 71 2.08 14.49 12.19
N GLU A 72 3.27 14.30 12.77
CA GLU A 72 4.58 14.62 12.18
C GLU A 72 5.20 13.42 11.42
N THR A 73 4.38 12.49 10.92
CA THR A 73 4.88 11.29 10.24
C THR A 73 5.54 11.66 8.92
N LYS A 74 6.86 11.52 8.85
CA LYS A 74 7.69 11.90 7.69
C LYS A 74 8.23 10.67 6.98
N PRO A 75 8.62 10.78 5.70
CA PRO A 75 9.26 9.71 4.94
C PRO A 75 10.44 9.04 5.66
N ARG A 76 11.24 9.80 6.41
CA ARG A 76 12.36 9.27 7.23
C ARG A 76 11.92 8.19 8.23
N HIS A 77 10.70 8.25 8.77
CA HIS A 77 10.21 7.25 9.73
C HIS A 77 9.95 5.90 9.03
N PHE A 78 9.49 5.93 7.79
CA PHE A 78 9.29 4.73 6.99
C PHE A 78 10.61 4.08 6.60
N ILE A 79 11.59 4.87 6.16
CA ILE A 79 12.96 4.38 5.92
C ILE A 79 13.51 3.75 7.20
N ARG A 80 13.40 4.46 8.32
CA ARG A 80 13.89 4.00 9.62
C ARG A 80 13.21 2.71 10.10
N SER A 81 11.93 2.49 9.81
CA SER A 81 11.27 1.22 10.17
C SER A 81 11.87 0.01 9.47
N VAL A 82 12.31 0.16 8.21
CA VAL A 82 12.98 -0.91 7.46
C VAL A 82 14.37 -1.17 8.02
N GLU A 83 15.14 -0.11 8.29
CA GLU A 83 16.44 -0.22 8.97
C GLU A 83 16.34 -0.86 10.34
N LEU A 84 15.33 -0.50 11.13
CA LEU A 84 15.10 -1.03 12.48
C LEU A 84 14.78 -2.52 12.44
N LEU A 85 13.96 -2.96 11.48
CA LEU A 85 13.66 -4.38 11.28
C LEU A 85 14.93 -5.17 10.93
N ARG A 86 15.74 -4.66 10.00
CA ARG A 86 17.04 -5.26 9.65
C ARG A 86 18.01 -5.28 10.84
N GLY A 87 18.09 -4.17 11.59
CA GLY A 87 18.91 -4.07 12.79
C GLY A 87 18.49 -5.02 13.92
N ALA A 88 17.25 -5.50 13.90
CA ALA A 88 16.75 -6.52 14.81
C ALA A 88 17.09 -7.96 14.37
N GLY A 89 17.83 -8.13 13.28
CA GLY A 89 18.31 -9.43 12.79
C GLY A 89 17.40 -10.12 11.78
N PHE A 90 16.46 -9.39 11.15
CA PHE A 90 15.60 -9.92 10.09
C PHE A 90 16.15 -9.52 8.72
N ASP A 91 16.55 -10.50 7.94
CA ASP A 91 17.00 -10.31 6.57
C ASP A 91 15.83 -10.36 5.57
N PHE A 92 15.96 -9.59 4.49
CA PHE A 92 14.99 -9.49 3.40
C PHE A 92 15.62 -8.80 2.21
N ASP A 93 15.14 -9.15 1.02
CA ASP A 93 15.68 -8.79 -0.28
C ASP A 93 14.86 -7.70 -0.99
N GLY A 94 13.58 -7.54 -0.63
CA GLY A 94 12.69 -6.55 -1.24
C GLY A 94 11.51 -6.12 -0.39
N ILE A 95 10.66 -5.27 -0.96
CA ILE A 95 9.49 -4.71 -0.28
C ILE A 95 8.23 -4.96 -1.11
N ILE A 96 7.13 -5.30 -0.44
CA ILE A 96 5.78 -5.29 -1.02
C ILE A 96 4.90 -4.22 -0.35
N ALA A 97 3.95 -3.70 -1.12
CA ALA A 97 2.91 -2.84 -0.58
C ALA A 97 1.88 -3.66 0.21
N ALA A 98 1.23 -3.05 1.19
CA ALA A 98 0.18 -3.73 1.95
C ALA A 98 -1.09 -3.98 1.12
N GLU A 99 -1.42 -3.08 0.19
CA GLU A 99 -2.64 -3.15 -0.60
C GLU A 99 -2.56 -2.22 -1.81
N ASN A 100 -3.46 -2.42 -2.77
CA ASN A 100 -3.67 -1.47 -3.87
C ASN A 100 -4.52 -0.27 -3.41
N GLY A 101 -4.12 0.94 -3.78
CA GLY A 101 -4.78 2.19 -3.39
C GLY A 101 -4.13 3.41 -4.02
N GLY A 102 -4.82 4.56 -4.02
CA GLY A 102 -4.28 5.79 -4.59
C GLY A 102 -2.94 6.19 -3.98
N HIS A 103 -2.78 5.99 -2.66
CA HIS A 103 -1.51 6.17 -1.94
C HIS A 103 -0.84 4.84 -1.63
N ASN A 104 -1.61 3.85 -1.16
CA ASN A 104 -1.05 2.61 -0.61
C ASN A 104 -0.32 1.74 -1.63
N SER A 105 -0.61 1.87 -2.93
CA SER A 105 0.16 1.19 -3.98
C SER A 105 1.62 1.63 -4.06
N PHE A 106 1.96 2.80 -3.50
CA PHE A 106 3.34 3.29 -3.39
C PHE A 106 4.03 2.83 -2.11
N GLY A 107 3.37 1.97 -1.31
CA GLY A 107 3.93 1.40 -0.09
C GLY A 107 5.29 0.77 -0.37
N GLY A 108 6.33 1.31 0.26
CA GLY A 108 7.69 0.80 0.13
C GLY A 108 8.55 1.55 -0.88
N TRP A 109 8.00 2.38 -1.77
CA TRP A 109 8.77 3.02 -2.84
C TRP A 109 9.84 3.95 -2.31
N VAL A 110 9.51 4.79 -1.33
CA VAL A 110 10.48 5.72 -0.72
C VAL A 110 11.57 4.94 0.02
N GLN A 111 11.19 3.88 0.74
CA GLN A 111 12.12 3.01 1.46
C GLN A 111 13.04 2.26 0.50
N GLY A 112 12.47 1.72 -0.58
CA GLY A 112 13.18 1.00 -1.63
C GLY A 112 14.21 1.88 -2.33
N ALA A 113 13.79 3.08 -2.75
CA ALA A 113 14.69 4.05 -3.36
C ALA A 113 15.81 4.49 -2.39
N ALA A 114 15.49 4.74 -1.13
CA ALA A 114 16.47 5.20 -0.14
C ALA A 114 17.47 4.10 0.29
N LEU A 115 17.05 2.84 0.31
CA LEU A 115 17.84 1.72 0.84
C LEU A 115 18.36 0.76 -0.24
N GLY A 116 18.08 1.05 -1.52
CA GLY A 116 18.47 0.20 -2.65
C GLY A 116 17.72 -1.14 -2.67
N LEU A 117 16.46 -1.18 -2.25
CA LEU A 117 15.63 -2.38 -2.24
C LEU A 117 14.59 -2.33 -3.37
N PRO A 118 14.45 -3.41 -4.15
CA PRO A 118 13.40 -3.51 -5.16
C PRO A 118 12.01 -3.62 -4.54
N ILE A 119 11.01 -3.20 -5.31
CA ILE A 119 9.61 -3.44 -5.02
C ILE A 119 9.18 -4.70 -5.75
N VAL A 120 8.50 -5.62 -5.07
CA VAL A 120 7.94 -6.82 -5.71
C VAL A 120 6.44 -6.60 -5.97
N ASP A 121 5.98 -6.92 -7.17
CA ASP A 121 4.57 -6.77 -7.56
C ASP A 121 3.70 -7.91 -7.01
N ALA A 122 3.64 -8.01 -5.69
CA ALA A 122 2.79 -8.94 -4.96
C ALA A 122 2.28 -8.29 -3.67
N PRO A 123 1.49 -7.20 -3.75
CA PRO A 123 0.90 -6.61 -2.56
C PRO A 123 -0.01 -7.61 -1.84
N CYS A 124 -0.23 -7.42 -0.54
CA CYS A 124 -1.03 -8.37 0.24
C CYS A 124 -2.49 -8.47 -0.24
N ASP A 125 -3.04 -7.38 -0.81
CA ASP A 125 -4.40 -7.34 -1.35
C ASP A 125 -4.45 -6.49 -2.64
N GLY A 126 -5.27 -6.91 -3.60
CA GLY A 126 -5.47 -6.24 -4.88
C GLY A 126 -6.39 -5.00 -4.80
N ARG A 127 -6.99 -4.77 -3.62
CA ARG A 127 -7.83 -3.61 -3.28
C ARG A 127 -7.55 -3.13 -1.86
N ALA A 128 -8.09 -1.98 -1.47
CA ALA A 128 -7.96 -1.49 -0.10
C ALA A 128 -8.80 -2.29 0.89
N HIS A 129 -8.29 -2.45 2.11
CA HIS A 129 -8.92 -3.16 3.20
C HIS A 129 -8.95 -2.33 4.50
N PRO A 130 -9.98 -2.49 5.35
CA PRO A 130 -10.11 -1.71 6.57
C PRO A 130 -9.14 -2.16 7.68
N THR A 131 -8.73 -3.42 7.73
CA THR A 131 -7.99 -3.97 8.89
C THR A 131 -6.65 -4.57 8.50
N ALA A 132 -5.64 -4.41 9.37
CA ALA A 132 -4.33 -5.03 9.20
C ALA A 132 -4.37 -6.57 9.14
N MET A 133 -5.42 -7.20 9.70
CA MET A 133 -5.64 -8.65 9.59
C MET A 133 -5.89 -9.09 8.15
N MET A 134 -6.62 -8.28 7.37
CA MET A 134 -6.91 -8.57 5.97
C MET A 134 -5.64 -8.47 5.11
N GLY A 135 -4.79 -7.48 5.38
CA GLY A 135 -3.46 -7.36 4.75
C GLY A 135 -2.39 -8.29 5.31
N GLY A 136 -2.76 -9.26 6.14
CA GLY A 136 -1.83 -10.21 6.76
C GLY A 136 -1.62 -11.49 5.95
N MET A 137 -2.23 -11.63 4.76
CA MET A 137 -2.13 -12.82 3.88
C MET A 137 -2.40 -14.16 4.58
N GLY A 138 -3.18 -14.15 5.66
CA GLY A 138 -3.47 -15.37 6.42
C GLY A 138 -2.37 -15.83 7.38
N LEU A 139 -1.26 -15.08 7.55
CA LEU A 139 -0.13 -15.45 8.43
C LEU A 139 -0.53 -15.85 9.86
N HIS A 140 -1.61 -15.27 10.40
CA HIS A 140 -2.15 -15.64 11.72
C HIS A 140 -2.72 -17.07 11.81
N ARG A 141 -2.89 -17.75 10.67
CA ARG A 141 -3.36 -19.14 10.57
C ARG A 141 -2.20 -20.13 10.49
N GLU A 142 -1.00 -19.66 10.18
CA GLU A 142 0.20 -20.49 10.17
C GLU A 142 0.54 -20.92 11.59
N GLU A 143 0.64 -22.23 11.79
CA GLU A 143 0.90 -22.80 13.11
C GLU A 143 2.28 -22.35 13.62
N GLY A 144 2.31 -21.80 14.83
CA GLY A 144 3.55 -21.32 15.45
C GLY A 144 4.11 -20.02 14.85
N TYR A 145 3.40 -19.35 13.94
CA TYR A 145 3.88 -18.09 13.36
C TYR A 145 4.02 -16.98 14.41
N VAL A 146 5.18 -16.33 14.41
CA VAL A 146 5.48 -15.17 15.25
C VAL A 146 5.61 -13.95 14.36
N SER A 147 4.65 -13.03 14.46
CA SER A 147 4.69 -11.77 13.75
C SER A 147 5.76 -10.86 14.35
N VAL A 148 6.45 -10.12 13.49
CA VAL A 148 7.40 -9.06 13.86
C VAL A 148 6.98 -7.74 13.22
N LYS A 149 6.98 -6.66 14.01
CA LYS A 149 6.72 -5.30 13.53
C LYS A 149 7.75 -4.33 14.07
N ALA A 150 8.45 -3.67 13.15
CA ALA A 150 9.21 -2.46 13.43
C ALA A 150 8.26 -1.26 13.32
N ILE A 151 8.09 -0.54 14.43
CA ILE A 151 7.16 0.57 14.58
C ILE A 151 7.98 1.83 14.86
N VAL A 152 7.84 2.84 14.00
CA VAL A 152 8.58 4.09 14.13
C VAL A 152 7.64 5.28 14.11
N ALA A 153 7.83 6.18 15.05
CA ALA A 153 7.18 7.47 15.16
C ALA A 153 8.17 8.52 15.69
N GLU A 154 7.72 9.78 15.83
CA GLU A 154 8.59 10.83 16.38
C GLU A 154 9.05 10.46 17.81
N GLY A 155 10.35 10.25 17.99
CA GLY A 155 10.95 9.91 19.28
C GLY A 155 10.68 8.48 19.78
N ILE A 156 10.04 7.61 18.99
CA ILE A 156 9.70 6.25 19.39
C ILE A 156 10.10 5.24 18.31
N GLU A 157 10.87 4.23 18.71
CA GLU A 157 11.23 3.06 17.91
C GLU A 157 10.91 1.80 18.72
N VAL A 158 10.13 0.87 18.14
CA VAL A 158 9.73 -0.38 18.82
C VAL A 158 9.88 -1.54 17.86
N ILE A 159 10.47 -2.63 18.34
CA ILE A 159 10.37 -3.96 17.73
C ILE A 159 9.41 -4.79 18.59
N ALA A 160 8.29 -5.20 18.01
CA ALA A 160 7.31 -6.05 18.67
C ALA A 160 7.30 -7.44 18.03
N LEU A 161 7.46 -8.49 18.84
CA LEU A 161 7.31 -9.89 18.43
C LEU A 161 6.13 -10.52 19.18
N GLY A 162 5.33 -11.34 18.49
CA GLY A 162 4.23 -12.07 19.10
C GLY A 162 3.13 -12.41 18.10
N THR A 163 1.90 -12.57 18.57
CA THR A 163 0.76 -12.77 17.66
C THR A 163 0.54 -11.53 16.80
N MET A 164 0.00 -11.72 15.59
CA MET A 164 -0.29 -10.62 14.66
C MET A 164 -1.25 -9.58 15.27
N GLU A 165 -2.20 -10.03 16.10
CA GLU A 165 -3.12 -9.16 16.82
C GLU A 165 -2.39 -8.31 17.88
N ASN A 166 -1.57 -8.93 18.74
CA ASN A 166 -0.91 -8.24 19.84
C ASN A 166 0.12 -7.23 19.34
N THR A 167 0.92 -7.59 18.34
CA THR A 167 1.89 -6.67 17.73
C THR A 167 1.19 -5.49 17.04
N SER A 168 0.03 -5.71 16.42
CA SER A 168 -0.80 -4.63 15.87
C SER A 168 -1.41 -3.73 16.96
N ASN A 169 -1.75 -4.29 18.12
CA ASN A 169 -2.22 -3.51 19.26
C ASN A 169 -1.10 -2.60 19.81
N ILE A 170 0.14 -3.06 19.86
CA ILE A 170 1.29 -2.20 20.21
C ILE A 170 1.43 -1.04 19.22
N ALA A 171 1.36 -1.29 17.91
CA ALA A 171 1.41 -0.22 16.90
C ALA A 171 0.28 0.81 17.11
N ARG A 172 -0.94 0.36 17.42
CA ARG A 172 -2.08 1.25 17.72
C ARG A 172 -1.86 2.06 19.01
N MET A 173 -1.25 1.45 20.03
CA MET A 173 -0.92 2.15 21.27
C MET A 173 0.06 3.28 21.01
N VAL A 174 1.14 3.01 20.26
CA VAL A 174 2.11 4.06 19.86
C VAL A 174 1.40 5.16 19.08
N ALA A 175 0.61 4.82 18.06
CA ALA A 175 -0.12 5.79 17.25
C ALA A 175 -1.05 6.71 18.07
N ARG A 176 -1.70 6.17 19.10
CA ARG A 176 -2.56 6.94 20.01
C ARG A 176 -1.76 7.89 20.90
N ASP A 177 -0.60 7.44 21.38
CA ASP A 177 0.28 8.24 22.23
C ASP A 177 0.84 9.45 21.46
N VAL A 178 1.41 9.19 20.27
CA VAL A 178 2.00 10.23 19.43
C VAL A 178 0.97 11.05 18.64
N LYS A 179 -0.30 10.64 18.66
CA LYS A 179 -1.40 11.33 17.95
C LYS A 179 -1.13 11.48 16.44
N ALA A 180 -0.56 10.43 15.84
CA ALA A 180 -0.08 10.42 14.46
C ALA A 180 -0.19 9.04 13.81
N LEU A 181 0.08 8.98 12.51
CA LEU A 181 0.40 7.72 11.85
C LEU A 181 1.76 7.21 12.34
N VAL A 182 1.89 5.92 12.56
CA VAL A 182 3.18 5.25 12.78
C VAL A 182 3.60 4.55 11.50
N ALA A 183 4.89 4.61 11.21
CA ALA A 183 5.49 3.87 10.11
C ALA A 183 5.76 2.42 10.54
N LEU A 184 5.46 1.48 9.65
CA LEU A 184 5.61 0.05 9.89
C LEU A 184 6.44 -0.61 8.78
N ALA A 185 7.38 -1.45 9.19
CA ALA A 185 7.92 -2.54 8.41
C ALA A 185 7.65 -3.84 9.18
N ARG A 186 7.17 -4.87 8.52
CA ARG A 186 6.70 -6.08 9.20
C ARG A 186 6.92 -7.34 8.41
N ASP A 187 6.97 -8.44 9.16
CA ASP A 187 6.68 -9.80 8.72
C ASP A 187 7.41 -10.17 7.41
N PRO A 188 8.72 -10.51 7.47
CA PRO A 188 9.41 -11.10 6.32
C PRO A 188 8.72 -12.40 5.90
N ILE A 189 8.45 -12.54 4.60
CA ILE A 189 7.86 -13.73 3.98
C ILE A 189 8.58 -14.02 2.67
N THR A 190 8.47 -15.26 2.19
CA THR A 190 8.97 -15.63 0.87
C THR A 190 8.04 -15.13 -0.23
N VAL A 191 8.58 -14.89 -1.42
CA VAL A 191 7.80 -14.55 -2.61
C VAL A 191 6.86 -15.69 -2.99
N GLY A 192 7.25 -16.95 -2.77
CA GLY A 192 6.37 -18.11 -2.92
C GLY A 192 5.08 -17.97 -2.10
N TYR A 193 5.19 -17.55 -0.83
CA TYR A 193 4.02 -17.29 0.01
C TYR A 193 3.17 -16.12 -0.53
N ALA A 194 3.82 -15.04 -0.98
CA ALA A 194 3.12 -13.89 -1.54
C ALA A 194 2.40 -14.20 -2.87
N LEU A 195 2.93 -15.13 -3.67
CA LEU A 195 2.29 -15.63 -4.90
C LEU A 195 1.01 -16.41 -4.58
N GLU A 196 1.02 -17.23 -3.52
CA GLU A 196 -0.13 -18.05 -3.13
C GLU A 196 -1.21 -17.25 -2.38
N HIS A 197 -0.80 -16.31 -1.52
CA HIS A 197 -1.70 -15.67 -0.55
C HIS A 197 -1.90 -14.16 -0.76
N GLY A 198 -1.10 -13.52 -1.61
CA GLY A 198 -1.19 -12.10 -1.94
C GLY A 198 -1.96 -11.84 -3.24
N ALA A 199 -1.68 -10.70 -3.85
CA ALA A 199 -2.29 -10.26 -5.11
C ALA A 199 -1.21 -9.98 -6.18
N PRO A 200 -0.54 -11.03 -6.70
CA PRO A 200 0.53 -10.87 -7.67
C PRO A 200 0.07 -10.14 -8.94
N GLY A 201 0.88 -9.17 -9.39
CA GLY A 201 0.60 -8.34 -10.56
C GLY A 201 -0.37 -7.18 -10.33
N ALA A 202 -0.85 -6.94 -9.10
CA ALA A 202 -1.85 -5.91 -8.83
C ALA A 202 -1.33 -4.47 -9.03
N ILE A 203 -0.03 -4.21 -8.80
CA ILE A 203 0.59 -2.91 -9.06
C ILE A 203 0.73 -2.69 -10.56
N SER A 204 1.20 -3.68 -11.32
CA SER A 204 1.26 -3.60 -12.78
C SER A 204 -0.14 -3.43 -13.38
N LYS A 205 -1.14 -4.16 -12.87
CA LYS A 205 -2.53 -4.00 -13.29
C LYS A 205 -3.05 -2.58 -13.03
N ALA A 206 -2.69 -1.97 -11.91
CA ALA A 206 -3.02 -0.59 -11.58
C ALA A 206 -2.34 0.40 -12.54
N ILE A 207 -1.04 0.23 -12.81
CA ILE A 207 -0.30 1.05 -13.79
C ILE A 207 -0.97 0.98 -15.17
N ASP A 208 -1.30 -0.22 -15.65
CA ASP A 208 -1.87 -0.40 -16.98
C ASP A 208 -3.29 0.18 -17.11
N LEU A 209 -4.11 0.04 -16.06
CA LEU A 209 -5.40 0.72 -15.96
C LEU A 209 -5.21 2.23 -16.00
N GLY A 210 -4.31 2.76 -15.17
CA GLY A 210 -4.00 4.18 -15.09
C GLY A 210 -3.58 4.77 -16.45
N LYS A 211 -2.69 4.07 -17.17
CA LYS A 211 -2.27 4.46 -18.53
C LYS A 211 -3.42 4.53 -19.52
N LYS A 212 -4.36 3.57 -19.46
CA LYS A 212 -5.54 3.56 -20.33
C LYS A 212 -6.47 4.73 -20.02
N VAL A 213 -6.69 5.01 -18.74
CA VAL A 213 -7.55 6.12 -18.30
C VAL A 213 -6.91 7.48 -18.62
N LEU A 214 -5.61 7.66 -18.36
CA LEU A 214 -4.90 8.91 -18.63
C LEU A 214 -4.98 9.33 -20.12
N LYS A 215 -4.92 8.37 -21.05
CA LYS A 215 -5.04 8.63 -22.50
C LYS A 215 -6.37 9.25 -22.94
N VAL A 216 -7.41 9.13 -22.11
CA VAL A 216 -8.76 9.66 -22.41
C VAL A 216 -9.22 10.70 -21.39
N ARG A 217 -8.36 11.06 -20.43
CA ARG A 217 -8.73 11.92 -19.29
C ARG A 217 -9.21 13.31 -19.70
N ASP A 218 -8.60 13.89 -20.74
CA ASP A 218 -8.93 15.24 -21.21
C ASP A 218 -10.16 15.28 -22.16
N LYS A 219 -10.88 14.16 -22.27
CA LYS A 219 -12.07 14.02 -23.11
C LYS A 219 -13.35 14.04 -22.26
N ASP A 220 -14.37 13.28 -22.67
CA ASP A 220 -15.62 13.15 -21.93
C ASP A 220 -15.41 12.28 -20.67
N PRO A 221 -15.92 12.65 -19.48
CA PRO A 221 -15.87 11.80 -18.29
C PRO A 221 -16.42 10.37 -18.49
N ASN A 222 -17.35 10.16 -19.42
CA ASN A 222 -17.83 8.83 -19.79
C ASN A 222 -16.74 7.99 -20.49
N ASP A 223 -15.76 8.60 -21.15
CA ASP A 223 -14.63 7.89 -21.76
C ASP A 223 -13.70 7.29 -20.70
N ILE A 224 -13.53 7.98 -19.57
CA ILE A 224 -12.76 7.44 -18.41
C ILE A 224 -13.44 6.18 -17.88
N VAL A 225 -14.75 6.25 -17.64
CA VAL A 225 -15.54 5.11 -17.15
C VAL A 225 -15.47 3.96 -18.16
N LYS A 226 -15.66 4.26 -19.45
CA LYS A 226 -15.57 3.26 -20.51
C LYS A 226 -14.20 2.60 -20.57
N ALA A 227 -13.11 3.38 -20.54
CA ALA A 227 -11.75 2.84 -20.57
C ALA A 227 -11.45 1.92 -19.37
N ALA A 228 -11.97 2.25 -18.19
CA ALA A 228 -11.87 1.39 -17.01
C ALA A 228 -12.69 0.10 -17.17
N LEU A 229 -13.93 0.18 -17.64
CA LEU A 229 -14.79 -0.99 -17.88
C LEU A 229 -14.21 -1.92 -18.94
N ASP A 230 -13.76 -1.37 -20.08
CA ASP A 230 -13.17 -2.13 -21.18
C ASP A 230 -11.90 -2.87 -20.73
N TYR A 231 -11.14 -2.30 -19.79
CA TYR A 231 -9.95 -2.95 -19.23
C TYR A 231 -10.28 -4.01 -18.17
N LEU A 232 -11.21 -3.71 -17.27
CA LEU A 232 -11.51 -4.56 -16.12
C LEU A 232 -12.56 -5.65 -16.42
N GLY A 233 -13.32 -5.51 -17.51
CA GLY A 233 -14.48 -6.35 -17.79
C GLY A 233 -15.63 -6.13 -16.81
N GLY A 234 -15.74 -4.92 -16.24
CA GLY A 234 -16.78 -4.57 -15.27
C GLY A 234 -18.09 -4.12 -15.91
N GLU A 235 -19.10 -3.86 -15.07
CA GLU A 235 -20.40 -3.32 -15.49
C GLU A 235 -20.80 -2.07 -14.70
N ILE A 236 -21.73 -1.29 -15.25
CA ILE A 236 -22.30 -0.12 -14.57
C ILE A 236 -23.48 -0.59 -13.71
N VAL A 237 -23.28 -0.66 -12.40
CA VAL A 237 -24.35 -0.95 -11.43
C VAL A 237 -25.31 0.22 -11.24
N ALA A 238 -24.84 1.46 -11.33
CA ALA A 238 -25.69 2.65 -11.29
C ALA A 238 -25.01 3.88 -11.92
N LYS A 239 -25.83 4.78 -12.48
CA LYS A 239 -25.40 6.09 -13.01
C LYS A 239 -26.41 7.16 -12.58
N GLY A 240 -25.92 8.24 -12.01
CA GLY A 240 -26.75 9.37 -11.60
C GLY A 240 -25.90 10.55 -11.15
N ARG A 241 -26.55 11.69 -10.90
CA ARG A 241 -25.91 12.88 -10.33
C ARG A 241 -25.76 12.68 -8.83
N VAL A 242 -24.56 12.92 -8.29
CA VAL A 242 -24.34 12.93 -6.84
C VAL A 242 -25.18 14.05 -6.20
N ILE A 243 -26.07 13.68 -5.30
CA ILE A 243 -26.95 14.59 -4.55
C ILE A 243 -26.58 14.70 -3.07
N GLU A 244 -25.86 13.71 -2.54
CA GLU A 244 -25.42 13.69 -1.15
C GLU A 244 -24.08 12.94 -1.06
N LYS A 245 -23.15 13.50 -0.29
CA LYS A 245 -21.89 12.85 0.11
C LYS A 245 -21.69 13.09 1.60
N MET A 246 -21.60 12.01 2.37
CA MET A 246 -21.24 12.01 3.78
C MET A 246 -19.99 11.16 3.96
N LEU A 247 -19.06 11.61 4.80
CA LEU A 247 -17.93 10.82 5.27
C LEU A 247 -17.72 11.16 6.75
N GLU A 248 -17.74 10.14 7.61
CA GLU A 248 -17.52 10.28 9.04
C GLU A 248 -16.52 9.26 9.57
N ALA A 249 -15.73 9.63 10.57
CA ALA A 249 -14.88 8.69 11.29
C ALA A 249 -15.70 7.98 12.38
N LYS A 250 -15.96 6.69 12.21
CA LYS A 250 -16.74 5.87 13.14
C LYS A 250 -15.99 4.59 13.51
N GLY A 251 -15.76 4.38 14.80
CA GLY A 251 -15.08 3.17 15.30
C GLY A 251 -13.62 3.04 14.84
N GLY A 252 -12.97 4.13 14.42
CA GLY A 252 -11.61 4.10 13.87
C GLY A 252 -11.54 3.87 12.36
N PHE A 253 -12.67 3.88 11.66
CA PHE A 253 -12.75 3.74 10.20
C PHE A 253 -13.45 4.95 9.59
N ASP A 254 -13.12 5.27 8.34
CA ASP A 254 -13.89 6.20 7.52
C ASP A 254 -15.12 5.47 6.96
N VAL A 255 -16.31 5.91 7.34
CA VAL A 255 -17.60 5.39 6.87
C VAL A 255 -18.28 6.46 6.05
N GLY A 256 -18.64 6.13 4.81
CA GLY A 256 -19.20 7.09 3.86
C GLY A 256 -20.48 6.63 3.20
N VAL A 257 -21.30 7.61 2.81
CA VAL A 257 -22.50 7.41 2.00
C VAL A 257 -22.45 8.35 0.82
N VAL A 258 -22.69 7.82 -0.38
CA VAL A 258 -22.90 8.59 -1.60
C VAL A 258 -24.30 8.27 -2.13
N LYS A 259 -25.14 9.29 -2.32
CA LYS A 259 -26.46 9.15 -2.97
C LYS A 259 -26.44 9.77 -4.35
N ILE A 260 -27.02 9.05 -5.30
CA ILE A 260 -27.15 9.47 -6.70
C ILE A 260 -28.63 9.52 -7.09
N ARG A 261 -28.98 10.46 -7.98
CA ARG A 261 -30.30 10.65 -8.58
C ARG A 261 -30.23 10.59 -10.11
#